data_AF-A0A939IC66-F1
#
_entry.id   AF-A0A939IC66-F1
#
_cell.length_a   1.000
_cell.length_b   1.000
_cell.length_c   1.000
_cell.angle_alpha   90.00
_cell.angle_beta   90.00
_cell.angle_gamma   90.00
#
_symmetry.space_group_name_H-M   'P 1'
#
loop_
_entity.id
_entity.type
_entity.pdbx_description
1 polymer ?
#
loop_
_entity_poly.entity_id
_entity_poly.type
_entity_poly.pdbx_seq_one_letter_code
_entity_poly.pdbx_strand_id
1 'polypeptide(L)'
;MTALTLQLPPNLQFSDEEFAQIVAVNKELRLELTAEGELIIMSPTGGETGNRNFELYLDLGVWNRQTKLGKAFDSSTGFKLPNGATRSPDASWVRIERWDVLTPEQRKKFIPLCPDFAVELVSETDDVEDTKAKMKEYLRNGLQLGWLINPKDKQVIIYRPNLAPEVLQSPTSLSGEDVLPGFVLNLQQIFA
;
A
#
# COMPACT_ATOMS: atom_id res chain seq x y z
N MET A 1 0.70 -14.11 -3.03
CA MET A 1 -0.13 -14.02 -4.21
C MET A 1 0.82 -13.98 -5.38
N THR A 2 0.75 -14.90 -6.34
CA THR A 2 1.52 -14.69 -7.56
C THR A 2 0.77 -13.63 -8.36
N ALA A 3 1.22 -12.38 -8.25
CA ALA A 3 0.71 -11.32 -9.10
C ALA A 3 1.03 -11.70 -10.55
N LEU A 4 0.01 -11.68 -11.42
CA LEU A 4 0.22 -11.97 -12.84
C LEU A 4 0.49 -10.65 -13.55
N THR A 5 1.73 -10.45 -13.98
CA THR A 5 2.10 -9.30 -14.80
C THR A 5 1.82 -9.61 -16.27
N LEU A 6 0.89 -8.87 -16.86
CA LEU A 6 0.62 -8.96 -18.29
C LEU A 6 1.75 -8.25 -19.03
N GLN A 7 2.51 -9.02 -19.80
CA GLN A 7 3.57 -8.49 -20.67
C GLN A 7 2.94 -7.78 -21.86
N LEU A 8 3.22 -6.49 -21.98
CA LEU A 8 2.67 -5.62 -23.02
C LEU A 8 3.75 -5.26 -24.05
N PRO A 9 3.36 -4.89 -25.29
CA PRO A 9 4.31 -4.38 -26.27
C PRO A 9 5.10 -3.19 -25.69
N PRO A 10 6.42 -3.08 -25.91
CA PRO A 10 7.26 -2.04 -25.27
C PRO A 10 6.84 -0.58 -25.50
N ASN A 11 6.03 -0.32 -26.53
CA ASN A 11 5.56 1.03 -26.88
C ASN A 11 4.09 1.27 -26.49
N LEU A 12 3.43 0.27 -25.88
CA LEU A 12 2.06 0.43 -25.40
C LEU A 12 2.11 1.11 -24.04
N GLN A 13 1.63 2.35 -23.99
CA GLN A 13 1.46 3.11 -22.76
C GLN A 13 0.00 3.51 -22.63
N PHE A 14 -0.50 3.51 -21.40
CA PHE A 14 -1.83 3.98 -21.08
C PHE A 14 -1.74 5.36 -20.46
N SER A 15 -2.57 6.28 -20.95
CA SER A 15 -2.94 7.45 -20.18
C SER A 15 -3.70 7.05 -18.91
N ASP A 16 -3.79 7.95 -17.94
CA ASP A 16 -4.55 7.71 -16.71
C ASP A 16 -6.03 7.42 -16.99
N GLU A 17 -6.57 8.02 -18.06
CA GLU A 17 -7.95 7.80 -18.48
C GLU A 17 -8.13 6.42 -19.12
N GLU A 18 -7.20 5.98 -19.96
CA GLU A 18 -7.22 4.64 -20.55
C GLU A 18 -7.06 3.57 -19.48
N PHE A 19 -6.13 3.73 -18.52
CA PHE A 19 -5.99 2.80 -17.42
C PHE A 19 -7.26 2.74 -16.56
N ALA A 20 -7.88 3.89 -16.24
CA ALA A 20 -9.15 3.92 -15.52
C ALA A 20 -10.28 3.22 -16.29
N GLN A 21 -10.32 3.34 -17.62
CA GLN A 21 -11.28 2.63 -18.46
C GLN A 21 -11.04 1.11 -18.44
N ILE A 22 -9.78 0.66 -18.51
CA ILE A 22 -9.41 -0.76 -18.39
C ILE A 22 -9.92 -1.32 -17.05
N VAL A 23 -9.70 -0.61 -15.94
CA VAL A 23 -10.21 -1.01 -14.63
C VAL A 23 -11.74 -1.04 -14.61
N ALA A 24 -12.40 -0.03 -15.20
CA ALA A 24 -13.86 0.07 -15.21
C ALA A 24 -14.56 -1.05 -15.99
N VAL A 25 -13.94 -1.58 -17.05
CA VAL A 25 -14.48 -2.72 -17.82
C VAL A 25 -14.11 -4.08 -17.23
N ASN A 26 -13.03 -4.17 -16.44
CA ASN A 26 -12.57 -5.39 -15.78
C ASN A 26 -12.90 -5.40 -14.28
N LYS A 27 -14.19 -5.22 -13.92
CA LYS A 27 -14.64 -5.03 -12.53
C LYS A 27 -14.33 -6.18 -11.58
N GLU A 28 -14.06 -7.37 -12.10
CA GLU A 28 -13.72 -8.56 -11.31
C GLU A 28 -12.23 -8.64 -10.98
N LEU A 29 -11.39 -7.81 -11.63
CA LEU A 29 -9.95 -7.79 -11.43
C LEU A 29 -9.54 -6.63 -10.53
N ARG A 30 -8.57 -6.88 -9.66
CA ARG A 30 -7.78 -5.83 -9.04
C ARG A 30 -6.54 -5.61 -9.90
N LEU A 31 -6.37 -4.39 -10.39
CA LEU A 31 -5.27 -4.04 -11.30
C LEU A 31 -4.39 -2.96 -10.70
N GLU A 32 -3.09 -3.16 -10.81
CA GLU A 32 -2.09 -2.11 -10.65
C GLU A 32 -1.40 -1.83 -11.99
N LEU A 33 -0.75 -0.68 -12.09
CA LEU A 33 0.04 -0.26 -13.25
C LEU A 33 1.46 0.08 -12.78
N THR A 34 2.48 -0.52 -13.39
CA THR A 34 3.88 -0.16 -13.11
C THR A 34 4.25 1.18 -13.75
N ALA A 35 5.39 1.76 -13.36
CA ALA A 35 5.89 2.97 -13.99
C ALA A 35 6.28 2.76 -15.46
N GLU A 36 6.61 1.52 -15.82
CA GLU A 36 6.95 1.07 -17.16
C GLU A 36 5.70 0.79 -18.03
N GLY A 37 4.50 0.86 -17.44
CA GLY A 37 3.23 0.66 -18.14
C GLY A 37 2.73 -0.79 -18.15
N GLU A 38 3.30 -1.69 -17.35
CA GLU A 38 2.85 -3.07 -17.24
C GLU A 38 1.62 -3.18 -16.34
N LEU A 39 0.67 -4.04 -16.73
CA LEU A 39 -0.53 -4.32 -15.93
C LEU A 39 -0.27 -5.49 -14.99
N ILE A 40 -0.46 -5.26 -13.70
CA ILE A 40 -0.38 -6.31 -12.69
C ILE A 40 -1.78 -6.70 -12.24
N ILE A 41 -2.12 -7.97 -12.39
CA ILE A 41 -3.37 -8.54 -11.89
C ILE A 41 -3.13 -9.10 -10.49
N MET A 42 -3.78 -8.49 -9.52
CA MET A 42 -3.80 -8.94 -8.14
C MET A 42 -4.92 -9.97 -7.98
N SER A 43 -4.57 -11.16 -7.49
CA SER A 43 -5.57 -12.19 -7.17
C SER A 43 -6.32 -11.85 -5.88
N PRO A 44 -7.45 -12.51 -5.59
CA PRO A 44 -8.07 -12.42 -4.27
C PRO A 44 -7.14 -12.99 -3.17
N THR A 45 -7.18 -12.37 -2.01
CA THR A 45 -6.42 -12.78 -0.83
C THR A 45 -7.11 -13.95 -0.11
N GLY A 46 -6.33 -14.91 0.41
CA GLY A 46 -6.84 -16.02 1.23
C GLY A 46 -7.36 -15.57 2.61
N GLY A 47 -8.12 -16.42 3.29
CA GLY A 47 -8.82 -16.07 4.53
C GLY A 47 -7.91 -15.56 5.66
N GLU A 48 -6.78 -16.21 5.92
CA GLU A 48 -5.85 -15.80 6.98
C GLU A 48 -5.22 -14.44 6.70
N THR A 49 -4.69 -14.23 5.49
CA THR A 49 -4.12 -12.94 5.10
C THR A 49 -5.19 -11.85 5.10
N GLY A 50 -6.42 -12.16 4.67
CA GLY A 50 -7.56 -11.24 4.73
C GLY A 50 -7.90 -10.83 6.17
N ASN A 51 -7.93 -11.79 7.10
CA ASN A 51 -8.17 -11.52 8.52
C ASN A 51 -7.05 -10.67 9.13
N ARG A 52 -5.78 -11.01 8.87
CA ARG A 52 -4.62 -10.24 9.34
C ARG A 52 -4.65 -8.79 8.84
N ASN A 53 -5.00 -8.58 7.56
CA ASN A 53 -5.13 -7.24 7.01
C ASN A 53 -6.34 -6.48 7.61
N PHE A 54 -7.44 -7.18 7.89
CA PHE A 54 -8.61 -6.58 8.56
C PHE A 54 -8.26 -6.04 9.94
N GLU A 55 -7.56 -6.82 10.78
CA GLU A 55 -7.13 -6.36 12.12
C GLU A 55 -6.20 -5.15 12.03
N LEU A 56 -5.24 -5.17 11.09
CA LEU A 56 -4.37 -4.02 10.84
C LEU A 56 -5.16 -2.77 10.43
N TYR A 57 -6.10 -2.93 9.50
CA TYR A 57 -6.95 -1.84 9.03
C TYR A 57 -7.86 -1.29 10.14
N LEU A 58 -8.37 -2.17 11.02
CA LEU A 58 -9.19 -1.78 12.16
C LEU A 58 -8.41 -0.88 13.12
N ASP A 59 -7.21 -1.28 13.52
CA ASP A 59 -6.36 -0.50 14.43
C ASP A 59 -6.02 0.87 13.83
N LEU A 60 -5.59 0.91 12.57
CA LEU A 60 -5.28 2.15 11.86
C LEU A 60 -6.53 3.05 11.75
N GLY A 61 -7.69 2.46 11.43
CA GLY A 61 -8.96 3.15 11.29
C GLY A 61 -9.47 3.75 12.60
N VAL A 62 -9.35 3.02 13.72
CA VAL A 62 -9.72 3.50 15.06
C VAL A 62 -8.83 4.67 15.46
N TRP A 63 -7.51 4.53 15.33
CA TRP A 63 -6.57 5.61 15.60
C TRP A 63 -6.88 6.85 14.75
N ASN A 64 -7.07 6.68 13.43
CA ASN A 64 -7.33 7.81 12.54
C ASN A 64 -8.65 8.54 12.88
N ARG A 65 -9.70 7.81 13.30
CA ARG A 65 -10.96 8.41 13.72
C ARG A 65 -10.82 9.23 15.01
N GLN A 66 -9.99 8.77 15.93
CA GLN A 66 -9.75 9.44 17.21
C GLN A 66 -8.91 10.71 17.04
N THR A 67 -7.81 10.62 16.29
CA THR A 67 -6.86 11.73 16.12
C THR A 67 -7.29 12.73 15.06
N LYS A 68 -8.04 12.28 14.03
CA LYS A 68 -8.49 13.07 12.88
C LYS A 68 -7.34 13.76 12.12
N LEU A 69 -6.14 13.19 12.20
CA LEU A 69 -4.94 13.75 11.58
C LEU A 69 -4.85 13.49 10.07
N GLY A 70 -5.75 12.67 9.51
CA GLY A 70 -5.73 12.31 8.10
C GLY A 70 -6.86 11.41 7.63
N LYS A 71 -6.60 10.68 6.55
CA LYS A 71 -7.48 9.69 5.94
C LYS A 71 -6.76 8.36 5.83
N ALA A 72 -7.34 7.31 6.38
CA ALA A 72 -6.91 5.93 6.21
C ALA A 72 -7.68 5.28 5.06
N PHE A 73 -7.01 4.38 4.33
CA PHE A 73 -7.54 3.70 3.15
C PHE A 73 -7.26 2.20 3.24
N ASP A 74 -8.16 1.42 2.65
CA ASP A 74 -8.09 -0.04 2.61
C ASP A 74 -7.24 -0.53 1.42
N SER A 75 -7.11 -1.86 1.31
CA SER A 75 -6.34 -2.56 0.27
C SER A 75 -6.85 -2.38 -1.17
N SER A 76 -7.98 -1.71 -1.38
CA SER A 76 -8.58 -1.51 -2.71
C SER A 76 -8.37 -0.11 -3.28
N THR A 77 -7.81 0.79 -2.47
CA THR A 77 -7.63 2.19 -2.86
C THR A 77 -6.36 2.36 -3.70
N GLY A 78 -6.53 2.72 -4.97
CA GLY A 78 -5.40 3.02 -5.85
C GLY A 78 -4.84 4.43 -5.68
N PHE A 79 -3.51 4.53 -5.67
CA PHE A 79 -2.73 5.75 -5.63
C PHE A 79 -1.92 5.89 -6.91
N LYS A 80 -2.09 7.02 -7.61
CA LYS A 80 -1.27 7.40 -8.76
C LYS A 80 -0.01 8.09 -8.24
N LEU A 81 1.10 7.37 -8.30
CA LEU A 81 2.40 7.81 -7.81
C LEU A 81 3.05 8.82 -8.79
N PRO A 82 3.92 9.72 -8.32
CA PRO A 82 4.64 10.69 -9.15
C PRO A 82 5.40 10.10 -10.36
N ASN A 83 5.90 8.88 -10.25
CA ASN A 83 6.60 8.19 -11.35
C ASN A 83 5.65 7.61 -12.42
N GLY A 84 4.33 7.75 -12.28
CA GLY A 84 3.35 7.24 -13.23
C GLY A 84 2.74 5.89 -12.87
N ALA A 85 3.27 5.18 -11.87
CA ALA A 85 2.67 3.92 -11.42
C ALA A 85 1.32 4.17 -10.71
N THR A 86 0.41 3.20 -10.78
CA THR A 86 -0.79 3.14 -9.94
C THR A 86 -0.73 1.92 -9.04
N ARG A 87 -0.67 2.13 -7.73
CA ARG A 87 -0.46 1.08 -6.71
C ARG A 87 -1.56 1.09 -5.65
N SER A 88 -1.83 -0.06 -5.05
CA SER A 88 -2.82 -0.24 -3.99
C SER A 88 -2.18 -0.94 -2.80
N PRO A 89 -1.63 -0.20 -1.81
CA PRO A 89 -1.09 -0.79 -0.58
C PRO A 89 -2.17 -1.51 0.23
N ASP A 90 -1.80 -2.50 1.03
CA ASP A 90 -2.76 -3.28 1.85
C ASP A 90 -3.47 -2.42 2.90
N ALA A 91 -2.77 -1.42 3.42
CA ALA A 91 -3.32 -0.31 4.19
C ALA A 91 -2.47 0.94 3.95
N SER A 92 -3.11 2.11 3.95
CA SER A 92 -2.38 3.37 3.78
C SER A 92 -3.05 4.52 4.50
N TRP A 93 -2.28 5.59 4.69
CA TRP A 93 -2.76 6.82 5.31
C TRP A 93 -2.14 8.06 4.68
N VAL A 94 -2.97 9.10 4.55
CA VAL A 94 -2.59 10.41 4.02
C VAL A 94 -2.89 11.46 5.06
N ARG A 95 -1.92 12.35 5.33
CA ARG A 95 -2.07 13.47 6.25
C ARG A 95 -3.16 14.42 5.78
N ILE A 96 -3.91 14.98 6.73
CA ILE A 96 -5.11 15.78 6.41
C ILE A 96 -4.81 16.99 5.52
N GLU A 97 -3.68 17.66 5.75
CA GLU A 97 -3.22 18.78 4.91
C GLU A 97 -3.00 18.39 3.44
N ARG A 98 -2.45 17.19 3.18
CA ARG A 98 -2.24 16.67 1.82
C ARG A 98 -3.53 16.18 1.19
N TRP A 99 -4.47 15.67 2.00
CA TRP A 99 -5.79 15.28 1.52
C TRP A 99 -6.65 16.51 1.15
N ASP A 100 -6.61 17.56 1.96
CA ASP A 100 -7.51 18.70 1.82
C ASP A 100 -7.16 19.59 0.62
N VAL A 101 -5.93 19.54 0.11
CA VAL A 101 -5.55 20.20 -1.15
C VAL A 101 -6.10 19.50 -2.40
N LEU A 102 -6.51 18.24 -2.31
CA LEU A 102 -7.06 17.52 -3.46
C LEU A 102 -8.44 18.05 -3.83
N THR A 103 -8.72 18.16 -5.13
CA THR A 103 -10.06 18.51 -5.60
C THR A 103 -11.06 17.38 -5.31
N PRO A 104 -12.37 17.68 -5.23
CA PRO A 104 -13.39 16.65 -5.09
C PRO A 104 -13.33 15.55 -6.15
N GLU A 105 -12.93 15.88 -7.38
CA GLU A 105 -12.77 14.94 -8.48
C GLU A 105 -11.55 14.03 -8.29
N GLN A 106 -10.42 14.57 -7.82
CA GLN A 106 -9.22 13.79 -7.51
C GLN A 106 -9.49 12.78 -6.39
N ARG A 107 -10.27 13.17 -5.37
CA ARG A 107 -10.65 12.29 -4.25
C ARG A 107 -11.56 11.12 -4.64
N LYS A 108 -12.19 11.17 -5.83
CA LYS A 108 -13.09 10.13 -6.37
C LYS A 108 -12.42 9.19 -7.37
N LYS A 109 -11.16 9.47 -7.74
CA LYS A 109 -10.36 8.69 -8.69
C LYS A 109 -9.20 8.01 -7.95
N PHE A 110 -8.28 7.40 -8.69
CA PHE A 110 -6.97 7.05 -8.13
C PHE A 110 -6.31 8.31 -7.57
N ILE A 111 -5.92 8.25 -6.30
CA ILE A 111 -5.51 9.43 -5.54
C ILE A 111 -4.14 9.88 -6.08
N PRO A 112 -3.98 11.11 -6.61
CA PRO A 112 -2.78 11.54 -7.33
C PRO A 112 -1.64 11.96 -6.39
N LEU A 113 -1.23 11.06 -5.51
CA LEU A 113 -0.12 11.24 -4.58
C LEU A 113 0.42 9.89 -4.11
N CYS A 114 1.65 9.88 -3.59
CA CYS A 114 2.12 8.79 -2.72
C CYS A 114 1.57 9.00 -1.30
N PRO A 115 1.03 7.96 -0.63
CA PRO A 115 0.59 8.08 0.76
C PRO A 115 1.77 8.43 1.69
N ASP A 116 1.46 9.03 2.83
CA ASP A 116 2.48 9.33 3.87
C ASP A 116 2.88 8.05 4.61
N PHE A 117 1.93 7.13 4.80
CA PHE A 117 2.15 5.83 5.41
C PHE A 117 1.54 4.71 4.55
N ALA A 118 2.26 3.60 4.42
CA ALA A 118 1.83 2.43 3.66
C ALA A 118 2.29 1.13 4.32
N VAL A 119 1.44 0.11 4.24
CA VAL A 119 1.76 -1.26 4.64
C VAL A 119 1.60 -2.18 3.43
N GLU A 120 2.55 -3.09 3.30
CA GLU A 120 2.40 -4.29 2.48
C GLU A 120 2.49 -5.52 3.40
N LEU A 121 1.46 -6.35 3.38
CA LEU A 121 1.35 -7.58 4.17
C LEU A 121 1.61 -8.77 3.26
N VAL A 122 2.79 -9.37 3.40
CA VAL A 122 3.20 -10.51 2.60
C VAL A 122 2.26 -11.70 2.88
N SER A 123 1.60 -12.17 1.82
CA SER A 123 0.81 -13.38 1.80
C SER A 123 1.66 -14.61 1.47
N GLU A 124 1.13 -15.80 1.71
CA GLU A 124 1.91 -17.05 1.60
C GLU A 124 2.53 -17.33 0.23
N THR A 125 1.91 -16.79 -0.83
CA THR A 125 2.32 -17.02 -2.21
C THR A 125 3.04 -15.81 -2.82
N ASP A 126 3.32 -14.76 -2.04
CA ASP A 126 3.99 -13.56 -2.54
C ASP A 126 5.50 -13.81 -2.69
N ASP A 127 6.10 -13.16 -3.68
CA ASP A 127 7.55 -12.98 -3.69
C ASP A 127 7.90 -11.77 -2.82
N VAL A 128 8.64 -12.03 -1.75
CA VAL A 128 9.08 -11.00 -0.80
C VAL A 128 9.94 -9.93 -1.49
N GLU A 129 10.73 -10.30 -2.51
CA GLU A 129 11.58 -9.34 -3.22
C GLU A 129 10.75 -8.37 -4.08
N ASP A 130 9.64 -8.83 -4.66
CA ASP A 130 8.70 -7.96 -5.38
C ASP A 130 8.05 -6.96 -4.41
N THR A 131 7.62 -7.41 -3.23
CA THR A 131 7.07 -6.53 -2.19
C THR A 131 8.12 -5.53 -1.69
N LYS A 132 9.37 -5.95 -1.50
CA LYS A 132 10.48 -5.03 -1.14
C LYS A 132 10.74 -4.01 -2.25
N ALA A 133 10.66 -4.40 -3.52
CA ALA A 133 10.79 -3.50 -4.66
C ALA A 133 9.67 -2.45 -4.67
N LYS A 134 8.43 -2.86 -4.39
CA LYS A 134 7.26 -1.98 -4.24
C LYS A 134 7.45 -0.97 -3.09
N MET A 135 7.94 -1.41 -1.92
CA MET A 135 8.25 -0.50 -0.81
C MET A 135 9.32 0.54 -1.17
N LYS A 136 10.37 0.13 -1.90
CA LYS A 136 11.37 1.06 -2.42
C LYS A 136 10.79 2.02 -3.45
N GLU A 137 9.85 1.56 -4.28
CA GLU A 137 9.11 2.42 -5.20
C GLU A 137 8.31 3.49 -4.46
N TYR A 138 7.54 3.13 -3.43
CA TYR A 138 6.84 4.11 -2.60
C TYR A 138 7.80 5.12 -1.97
N LEU A 139 8.94 4.66 -1.45
CA LEU A 139 9.93 5.53 -0.83
C LEU A 139 10.51 6.56 -1.82
N ARG A 140 10.81 6.15 -3.05
CA ARG A 140 11.24 7.06 -4.12
C ARG A 140 10.15 8.06 -4.54
N ASN A 141 8.88 7.74 -4.27
CA ASN A 141 7.71 8.52 -4.64
C ASN A 141 7.16 9.40 -3.51
N GLY A 142 7.82 9.44 -2.35
CA GLY A 142 7.51 10.37 -1.25
C GLY A 142 6.88 9.74 0.00
N LEU A 143 6.88 8.41 0.14
CA LEU A 143 6.46 7.73 1.37
C LEU A 143 7.28 8.21 2.58
N GLN A 144 6.63 8.45 3.71
CA GLN A 144 7.30 8.92 4.95
C GLN A 144 7.56 7.78 5.93
N LEU A 145 6.67 6.78 6.00
CA LEU A 145 6.85 5.56 6.78
C LEU A 145 6.24 4.37 6.06
N GLY A 146 6.99 3.28 5.95
CA GLY A 146 6.53 2.06 5.31
C GLY A 146 6.78 0.82 6.14
N TRP A 147 5.81 -0.08 6.23
CA TRP A 147 5.99 -1.40 6.84
C TRP A 147 5.78 -2.51 5.81
N LEU A 148 6.78 -3.37 5.65
CA LEU A 148 6.60 -4.67 5.03
C LEU A 148 6.51 -5.70 6.15
N ILE A 149 5.35 -6.34 6.29
CA ILE A 149 5.09 -7.32 7.35
C ILE A 149 5.04 -8.69 6.71
N ASN A 150 5.91 -9.60 7.14
CA ASN A 150 5.91 -10.99 6.75
C ASN A 150 5.50 -11.87 7.94
N PRO A 151 4.23 -12.33 7.99
CA PRO A 151 3.72 -13.14 9.09
C PRO A 151 4.37 -14.52 9.18
N LYS A 152 4.73 -15.13 8.05
CA LYS A 152 5.33 -16.47 7.97
C LYS A 152 6.67 -16.50 8.69
N ASP A 153 7.51 -15.50 8.42
CA ASP A 153 8.83 -15.38 9.02
C ASP A 153 8.82 -14.52 10.28
N LYS A 154 7.65 -14.02 10.70
CA LYS A 154 7.46 -13.06 11.81
C LYS A 154 8.43 -11.90 11.74
N GLN A 155 8.62 -11.35 10.55
CA GLN A 155 9.58 -10.29 10.27
C GLN A 155 8.86 -9.02 9.85
N VAL A 156 9.39 -7.88 10.27
CA VAL A 156 8.97 -6.57 9.79
C VAL A 156 10.19 -5.85 9.21
N ILE A 157 10.02 -5.21 8.05
CA ILE A 157 10.99 -4.28 7.50
C ILE A 157 10.37 -2.89 7.51
N ILE A 158 11.04 -1.94 8.15
CA ILE A 158 10.61 -0.55 8.27
C ILE A 158 11.40 0.31 7.27
N TYR A 159 10.67 1.08 6.47
CA TYR A 159 11.21 1.98 5.46
C TYR A 159 10.96 3.43 5.87
N ARG A 160 12.00 4.26 5.79
CA ARG A 160 11.97 5.69 6.10
C ARG A 160 12.82 6.47 5.08
N PRO A 161 12.49 7.73 4.77
CA PRO A 161 13.30 8.54 3.86
C PRO A 161 14.75 8.64 4.30
N ASN A 162 15.68 8.47 3.35
CA ASN A 162 17.12 8.66 3.55
C ASN A 162 17.76 7.75 4.61
N LEU A 163 17.10 6.67 5.02
CA LEU A 163 17.62 5.68 5.95
C LEU A 163 17.65 4.30 5.29
N ALA A 164 18.60 3.47 5.73
CA ALA A 164 18.60 2.06 5.37
C ALA A 164 17.36 1.37 5.98
N PRO A 165 16.74 0.40 5.28
CA PRO A 165 15.64 -0.37 5.84
C PRO A 165 16.04 -1.05 7.16
N GLU A 166 15.21 -0.89 8.18
CA GLU A 166 15.39 -1.52 9.49
C GLU A 166 14.64 -2.84 9.52
N VAL A 167 15.32 -3.94 9.89
CA VAL A 167 14.72 -5.26 9.96
C VAL A 167 14.52 -5.66 11.42
N LEU A 168 13.27 -5.94 11.79
CA LEU A 168 12.89 -6.43 13.11
C LEU A 168 12.44 -7.88 13.02
N GLN A 169 13.02 -8.72 13.87
CA GLN A 169 12.67 -10.13 13.97
C GLN A 169 11.76 -10.36 15.18
N SER A 170 10.59 -10.94 14.93
CA SER A 170 9.56 -11.22 15.93
C SER A 170 9.19 -10.04 16.86
N PRO A 171 9.04 -8.80 16.35
CA PRO A 171 8.60 -7.68 17.19
C PRO A 171 7.18 -7.92 17.74
N THR A 172 6.91 -7.42 18.95
CA THR A 172 5.56 -7.51 19.55
C THR A 172 4.64 -6.39 19.08
N SER A 173 5.21 -5.23 18.72
CA SER A 173 4.46 -4.06 18.26
C SER A 173 5.32 -3.15 17.37
N LEU A 174 4.68 -2.24 16.66
CA LEU A 174 5.32 -1.21 15.84
C LEU A 174 4.81 0.18 16.22
N SER A 175 5.71 1.14 16.37
CA SER A 175 5.37 2.55 16.57
C SER A 175 5.14 3.23 15.22
N GLY A 176 4.06 4.00 15.11
CA GLY A 176 3.79 4.89 13.98
C GLY A 176 4.69 6.13 13.89
N GLU A 177 5.57 6.32 14.88
CA GLU A 177 6.56 7.40 14.95
C GLU A 177 5.92 8.79 14.78
N ASP A 178 6.67 9.73 14.20
CA ASP A 178 6.19 11.09 13.93
C ASP A 178 5.21 11.15 12.75
N VAL A 179 5.10 10.06 11.96
CA VAL A 179 4.17 9.98 10.82
C VAL A 179 2.74 9.73 11.30
N LEU A 180 2.56 8.81 12.25
CA LEU A 180 1.29 8.49 12.90
C LEU A 180 1.42 8.67 14.42
N PRO A 181 1.37 9.92 14.93
CA PRO A 181 1.64 10.20 16.34
C PRO A 181 0.77 9.37 17.30
N GLY A 182 1.43 8.63 18.19
CA GLY A 182 0.80 7.80 19.21
C GLY A 182 0.15 6.51 18.68
N PHE A 183 0.25 6.22 17.38
CA PHE A 183 -0.20 4.93 16.84
C PHE A 183 0.79 3.84 17.24
N VAL A 184 0.28 2.72 17.74
CA VAL A 184 1.05 1.51 18.01
C VAL A 184 0.26 0.32 17.49
N LEU A 185 0.81 -0.41 16.53
CA LEU A 185 0.21 -1.64 16.00
C LEU A 185 0.63 -2.82 16.86
N ASN A 186 -0.33 -3.62 17.34
CA ASN A 186 -0.03 -4.87 18.04
C ASN A 186 0.12 -6.01 17.01
N LEU A 187 1.30 -6.62 16.93
CA LEU A 187 1.59 -7.66 15.94
C LEU A 187 1.16 -9.06 16.36
N GLN A 188 0.71 -9.26 17.60
CA GLN A 188 0.27 -10.59 18.06
C GLN A 188 -0.89 -11.14 17.22
N GLN A 189 -1.87 -10.30 16.86
CA GLN A 189 -3.00 -10.72 16.01
C GLN A 189 -2.60 -10.93 14.55
N ILE A 190 -1.49 -10.32 14.11
CA ILE A 190 -0.98 -10.43 12.74
C ILE A 190 -0.08 -11.65 12.58
N PHE A 191 0.67 -12.02 13.62
CA PHE A 191 1.55 -13.20 13.64
C PHE A 191 0.91 -14.46 14.21
N ALA A 192 -0.36 -14.37 14.64
CA ALA A 192 -1.15 -15.50 15.13
C ALA A 192 -1.34 -16.57 14.05
#